data_AF-A0A411E7N9-F1
#
_entry.id   AF-A0A411E7N9-F1
#
_cell.length_a   1.000
_cell.length_b   1.000
_cell.length_c   1.000
_cell.angle_alpha   90.00
_cell.angle_beta   90.00
_cell.angle_gamma   90.00
#
_symmetry.space_group_name_H-M   'P 1'
#
loop_
_entity.id
_entity.type
_entity.pdbx_description
1 polymer ?
#
loop_
_entity_poly.entity_id
_entity_poly.type
_entity_poly.pdbx_seq_one_letter_code
_entity_poly.pdbx_strand_id
1 'polypeptide(L)'
;MTKYKQIENPETGETEFLFNAKLLKIGKSILENSNDKLFKVVTLKFNLPDGEEVERTAMCYQSNYQYGIEEGKDYLCNLSFDENSDPQIRMSHLTNADWATAHDFSGLLQVAKQVISDEVVM
;
A
#
# COMPACT_ATOMS: atom_id res chain seq x y z
N MET A 1 -10.70 -0.62 -6.64
CA MET A 1 -10.95 -1.55 -5.52
C MET A 1 -9.63 -1.97 -4.94
N THR A 2 -9.48 -1.86 -3.62
CA THR A 2 -8.24 -2.17 -2.91
C THR A 2 -7.98 -3.67 -2.89
N LYS A 3 -6.76 -4.08 -3.23
CA LYS A 3 -6.31 -5.48 -3.12
C LYS A 3 -5.70 -5.70 -1.75
N TYR A 4 -6.22 -6.69 -1.02
CA TYR A 4 -5.71 -7.10 0.27
C TYR A 4 -4.90 -8.40 0.10
N LYS A 5 -3.65 -8.38 0.56
CA LYS A 5 -2.77 -9.55 0.59
C LYS A 5 -2.59 -9.98 2.03
N GLN A 6 -3.10 -11.15 2.37
CA GLN A 6 -2.80 -11.78 3.66
C GLN A 6 -1.32 -12.16 3.72
N ILE A 7 -0.69 -11.86 4.85
CA ILE A 7 0.67 -12.26 5.19
C ILE A 7 0.70 -12.78 6.63
N GLU A 8 1.74 -13.53 6.96
CA GLU A 8 2.05 -13.92 8.34
C GLU A 8 3.27 -13.13 8.80
N ASN A 9 3.17 -12.51 9.98
CA ASN A 9 4.29 -11.82 10.58
C ASN A 9 5.32 -12.86 11.05
N PRO A 10 6.57 -12.85 10.54
CA PRO A 10 7.55 -13.88 10.88
C PRO A 10 8.05 -13.82 12.33
N GLU A 11 7.90 -12.67 12.99
CA GLU A 11 8.33 -12.49 14.38
C GLU A 11 7.25 -12.92 15.38
N THR A 12 5.98 -12.64 15.09
CA THR A 12 4.87 -12.90 16.01
C THR A 12 4.00 -14.10 15.61
N GLY A 13 4.04 -14.54 14.36
CA GLY A 13 3.14 -15.56 13.79
C GLY A 13 1.72 -15.03 13.52
N GLU A 14 1.47 -13.74 13.72
CA GLU A 14 0.14 -13.15 13.56
C GLU A 14 -0.21 -12.94 12.09
N THR A 15 -1.50 -13.09 11.78
CA THR A 15 -2.02 -12.77 10.44
C THR A 15 -2.18 -11.25 10.29
N GLU A 16 -1.57 -10.69 9.25
CA GLU A 16 -1.71 -9.29 8.86
C GLU A 16 -2.18 -9.18 7.41
N PHE A 17 -2.68 -8.01 7.02
CA PHE A 17 -3.14 -7.72 5.67
C PHE A 17 -2.40 -6.52 5.10
N LEU A 18 -1.71 -6.73 3.98
CA LEU A 18 -1.08 -5.67 3.20
C LEU A 18 -2.01 -5.14 2.13
N PHE A 19 -2.07 -3.82 1.99
CA PHE A 19 -2.85 -3.15 0.96
C PHE A 19 -2.28 -1.76 0.66
N ASN A 20 -2.64 -1.18 -0.47
CA ASN A 20 -2.29 0.21 -0.80
C ASN A 20 -3.46 1.13 -0.47
N ALA A 21 -3.15 2.32 0.06
CA ALA A 21 -4.12 3.36 0.35
C ALA A 21 -3.57 4.75 0.03
N LYS A 22 -4.46 5.66 -0.36
CA LYS A 22 -4.10 7.04 -0.67
C LYS A 22 -3.95 7.84 0.61
N LEU A 23 -2.80 8.48 0.80
CA LEU A 23 -2.60 9.43 1.89
C LEU A 23 -3.35 10.72 1.60
N LEU A 24 -4.36 11.05 2.41
CA LEU A 24 -5.12 12.29 2.26
C LEU A 24 -4.56 13.43 3.12
N LYS A 25 -4.12 13.10 4.34
CA LYS A 25 -3.74 14.11 5.32
C LYS A 25 -2.67 13.62 6.27
N ILE A 26 -1.70 14.47 6.56
CA ILE A 26 -0.68 14.23 7.57
C ILE A 26 -1.01 15.02 8.85
N GLY A 27 -1.13 14.32 9.97
CA GLY A 27 -1.29 14.94 11.29
C GLY A 27 -0.07 15.80 11.65
N LYS A 28 -0.33 16.94 12.31
CA LYS A 28 0.73 17.86 12.74
C LYS A 28 1.45 17.39 14.00
N SER A 29 0.69 16.81 14.93
CA SER A 29 1.21 16.34 16.21
C SER A 29 2.02 15.05 16.04
N ILE A 30 3.16 15.00 16.74
CA ILE A 30 3.93 13.78 16.93
C ILE A 30 3.45 13.17 18.26
N LEU A 31 3.12 11.88 18.21
CA LEU A 31 2.70 11.08 19.35
C LEU A 31 3.74 10.00 19.62
N GLU A 32 3.73 9.44 20.82
CA GLU A 32 4.62 8.38 21.25
C GLU A 32 3.79 7.20 21.72
N ASN A 33 4.15 5.98 21.32
CA ASN A 33 3.50 4.78 21.82
C ASN A 33 4.19 4.27 23.09
N SER A 34 3.64 3.22 23.71
CA SER A 34 4.19 2.63 24.95
C SER A 34 5.60 2.04 24.82
N ASN A 35 6.13 1.91 23.60
CA ASN A 35 7.46 1.38 23.29
C ASN A 35 8.40 2.49 22.80
N ASP A 36 8.13 3.74 23.18
CA ASP A 36 8.92 4.95 22.84
C ASP A 36 9.07 5.21 21.32
N LYS A 37 8.17 4.63 20.51
CA LYS A 37 8.18 4.86 19.06
C LYS A 37 7.32 6.07 18.73
N LEU A 38 7.96 7.08 18.15
CA LEU A 38 7.30 8.27 17.65
C LEU A 38 6.53 7.99 16.36
N PHE A 39 5.32 8.52 16.26
CA PHE A 39 4.47 8.40 15.09
C PHE A 39 3.60 9.66 14.88
N LYS A 40 3.09 9.80 13.67
CA LYS A 40 2.03 10.75 13.32
C LYS A 40 0.77 9.99 12.96
N VAL A 41 -0.39 10.54 13.33
CA VAL A 41 -1.67 10.06 12.82
C VAL A 41 -1.85 10.61 11.40
N VAL A 42 -2.14 9.74 10.44
CA VAL A 42 -2.42 10.09 9.05
C VAL A 42 -3.82 9.65 8.66
N THR A 43 -4.44 10.32 7.69
CA THR A 43 -5.74 9.93 7.12
C THR A 43 -5.51 9.27 5.79
N LEU A 44 -6.06 8.07 5.62
CA LEU A 44 -5.97 7.25 4.42
C LEU A 44 -7.33 7.08 3.77
N LYS A 45 -7.32 6.95 2.45
CA LYS A 45 -8.49 6.64 1.62
C LYS A 45 -8.28 5.34 0.85
N PHE A 46 -9.22 4.41 0.98
CA PHE A 46 -9.17 3.08 0.36
C PHE A 46 -10.57 2.46 0.28
N ASN A 47 -10.73 1.36 -0.46
CA ASN A 47 -11.99 0.62 -0.51
C ASN A 47 -12.00 -0.53 0.50
N LEU A 48 -13.09 -0.70 1.25
CA LEU A 48 -13.37 -1.90 2.03
C LEU A 48 -13.57 -3.14 1.14
N PRO A 49 -13.58 -4.36 1.70
CA PRO A 49 -13.78 -5.60 0.94
C PRO A 49 -15.10 -5.67 0.15
N ASP A 50 -16.13 -4.97 0.62
CA ASP A 50 -17.43 -4.83 -0.07
C ASP A 50 -17.41 -3.79 -1.21
N GLY A 51 -16.31 -3.07 -1.38
CA GLY A 51 -16.12 -2.04 -2.39
C GLY A 51 -16.43 -0.62 -1.91
N GLU A 52 -16.98 -0.42 -0.71
CA GLU A 52 -17.26 0.91 -0.16
C GLU A 52 -15.95 1.70 0.00
N GLU A 53 -15.92 2.93 -0.51
CA GLU A 53 -14.79 3.84 -0.35
C GLU A 53 -14.87 4.55 1.00
N VAL A 54 -13.82 4.43 1.82
CA VAL A 54 -13.79 4.97 3.18
C VAL A 54 -12.54 5.78 3.45
N GLU A 55 -12.65 6.67 4.46
CA GLU A 55 -11.52 7.37 5.05
C GLU A 55 -11.30 6.89 6.49
N ARG A 56 -10.07 6.45 6.82
CA ARG A 56 -9.70 5.98 8.16
C ARG A 56 -8.34 6.49 8.57
N THR A 57 -8.11 6.57 9.88
CA THR A 57 -6.83 6.97 10.44
C THR A 57 -5.86 5.79 10.50
N ALA A 58 -4.58 6.08 10.33
CA ALA A 58 -3.49 5.13 10.50
C ALA A 58 -2.33 5.77 11.25
N MET A 59 -1.46 4.92 11.80
CA MET A 59 -0.19 5.35 12.37
C MET A 59 0.89 5.35 11.28
N CYS A 60 1.62 6.46 11.16
CA CYS A 60 2.85 6.53 10.37
C CYS A 60 4.03 6.79 11.32
N TYR A 61 4.87 5.80 11.53
CA TYR A 61 6.05 5.93 12.40
C TYR A 61 7.07 6.92 11.85
N GLN A 62 7.89 7.48 12.74
CA GLN A 62 8.94 8.43 12.41
C GLN A 62 9.91 7.92 11.36
N SER A 63 10.30 6.66 11.49
CA SER A 63 11.14 5.99 10.49
C SER A 63 10.52 6.00 9.10
N ASN A 64 9.20 6.14 8.94
CA ASN A 64 8.54 6.22 7.64
C ASN A 64 8.35 7.67 7.16
N TYR A 65 7.74 8.55 7.98
CA TYR A 65 7.45 9.91 7.49
C TYR A 65 8.72 10.75 7.22
N GLN A 66 9.86 10.41 7.83
CA GLN A 66 11.14 11.08 7.58
C GLN A 66 11.70 10.84 6.18
N TYR A 67 11.23 9.82 5.45
CA TYR A 67 11.58 9.61 4.04
C TYR A 67 10.93 10.60 3.08
N GLY A 68 10.02 11.46 3.56
CA GLY A 68 9.32 12.45 2.73
C GLY A 68 8.05 11.88 2.11
N ILE A 69 7.05 11.61 2.94
CA ILE A 69 5.70 11.24 2.49
C ILE A 69 4.93 12.48 2.01
N GLU A 70 4.06 12.30 1.01
CA GLU A 70 3.29 13.38 0.40
C GLU A 70 1.80 13.03 0.31
N GLU A 71 0.95 14.00 0.64
CA GLU A 71 -0.49 13.89 0.45
C GLU A 71 -0.83 13.71 -1.04
N GLY A 72 -1.80 12.86 -1.34
CA GLY A 72 -2.25 12.51 -2.68
C GLY A 72 -1.64 11.24 -3.27
N LYS A 73 -0.54 10.73 -2.70
CA LYS A 73 0.14 9.49 -3.14
C LYS A 73 -0.39 8.23 -2.45
N ASP A 74 -0.21 7.09 -3.10
CA ASP A 74 -0.57 5.77 -2.57
C ASP A 74 0.61 5.11 -1.86
N TYR A 75 0.38 4.63 -0.65
CA TYR A 75 1.39 4.00 0.20
C TYR A 75 0.97 2.61 0.65
N LEU A 76 1.98 1.76 0.88
CA LEU A 76 1.81 0.45 1.46
C LEU A 76 1.37 0.58 2.93
N CYS A 77 0.28 -0.07 3.23
CA CYS A 77 -0.32 -0.15 4.55
C CYS A 77 -0.38 -1.60 5.01
N ASN A 78 -0.30 -1.76 6.32
CA ASN A 78 -0.43 -3.02 7.02
C ASN A 78 -1.58 -2.90 8.03
N LEU A 79 -2.55 -3.80 7.93
CA LEU A 79 -3.64 -3.96 8.89
C LEU A 79 -3.37 -5.20 9.74
N SER A 80 -3.31 -5.01 11.05
CA SER A 80 -3.34 -6.08 12.04
C SER A 80 -4.50 -5.86 13.00
N PHE A 81 -4.74 -6.85 13.85
CA PHE A 81 -5.72 -6.78 14.92
C PHE A 81 -4.98 -6.94 16.24
N ASP A 82 -5.36 -6.17 17.26
CA ASP A 82 -4.82 -6.37 18.61
C ASP A 82 -5.56 -7.49 19.36
N GLU A 83 -5.19 -7.71 20.62
CA GLU A 83 -5.77 -8.75 21.48
C GLU A 83 -7.29 -8.62 21.66
N ASN A 84 -7.85 -7.41 21.48
CA ASN A 84 -9.29 -7.16 21.57
C ASN A 84 -9.99 -7.27 20.21
N SER A 85 -9.29 -7.70 19.16
CA SER A 85 -9.75 -7.67 17.77
C SER A 85 -10.02 -6.28 17.21
N ASP A 86 -9.42 -5.24 17.79
CA ASP A 86 -9.52 -3.89 17.26
C ASP A 86 -8.53 -3.71 16.09
N PRO A 87 -8.97 -3.14 14.95
CA PRO A 87 -8.13 -3.00 13.76
C PRO A 87 -7.12 -1.87 13.93
N GLN A 88 -5.86 -2.15 13.61
CA GLN A 88 -4.76 -1.21 13.65
C GLN A 88 -4.11 -1.09 12.27
N ILE A 89 -4.15 0.11 11.68
CA ILE A 89 -3.52 0.39 10.39
C ILE A 89 -2.19 1.12 10.59
N ARG A 90 -1.14 0.60 9.97
CA ARG A 90 0.19 1.20 9.93
C ARG A 90 0.57 1.52 8.49
N MET A 91 1.01 2.76 8.23
CA MET A 91 1.45 3.22 6.91
C MET A 91 2.99 3.25 6.82
N SER A 92 3.51 2.70 5.74
CA SER A 92 4.93 2.77 5.36
C SER A 92 5.23 3.98 4.47
N HIS A 93 6.51 4.29 4.27
CA HIS A 93 6.96 5.23 3.24
C HIS A 93 7.00 4.59 1.84
N LEU A 94 6.90 3.26 1.76
CA LEU A 94 6.96 2.52 0.51
C LEU A 94 5.69 2.78 -0.31
N THR A 95 5.86 3.25 -1.53
CA THR A 95 4.80 3.30 -2.55
C THR A 95 4.83 1.97 -3.31
N ASN A 96 3.94 1.03 -2.97
CA ASN A 96 3.92 -0.24 -3.69
C ASN A 96 3.11 -0.06 -4.97
N ALA A 97 3.77 0.09 -6.12
CA ALA A 97 3.07 0.02 -7.40
C ALA A 97 2.62 -1.42 -7.63
N ASP A 98 1.42 -1.60 -8.20
CA ASP A 98 1.02 -2.91 -8.70
C ASP A 98 2.11 -3.40 -9.69
N TRP A 99 2.45 -4.69 -9.59
CA TRP A 99 3.39 -5.28 -10.53
C TRP A 99 2.82 -5.15 -11.93
N ALA A 100 3.65 -4.74 -12.87
CA ALA A 100 3.25 -4.71 -14.26
C ALA A 100 2.87 -6.13 -14.71
N THR A 101 1.74 -6.23 -15.37
CA THR A 101 1.17 -7.48 -15.87
C THR A 101 1.46 -7.64 -17.36
N ALA A 102 1.31 -8.86 -17.88
CA ALA A 102 1.39 -9.08 -19.32
C ALA A 102 0.33 -8.28 -20.12
N HIS A 103 -0.79 -7.92 -19.48
CA HIS A 103 -1.83 -7.11 -20.10
C HIS A 103 -1.35 -5.68 -20.39
N ASP A 104 -0.61 -5.08 -19.46
CA ASP A 104 -0.09 -3.71 -19.56
C ASP A 104 0.84 -3.52 -20.77
N PHE A 105 1.48 -4.60 -21.23
CA PHE A 105 2.38 -4.61 -22.38
C PHE A 105 1.86 -5.41 -23.58
N SER A 106 0.58 -5.78 -23.58
CA SER A 106 -0.01 -6.61 -24.64
C SER A 106 0.15 -6.02 -26.05
N GLY A 107 0.09 -4.69 -26.19
CA GLY A 107 0.34 -3.98 -27.44
C GLY A 107 1.78 -4.06 -27.94
N LEU A 108 2.78 -4.05 -27.05
CA LEU A 108 4.20 -4.19 -27.43
C LEU A 108 4.49 -5.60 -27.97
N LEU A 109 3.89 -6.62 -27.36
CA LEU A 109 4.01 -8.01 -27.81
C LEU A 109 3.37 -8.23 -29.19
N GLN A 110 2.35 -7.46 -29.54
CA GLN A 110 1.67 -7.54 -30.82
C GLN A 110 2.49 -6.88 -31.94
N VAL A 111 3.07 -5.70 -31.68
CA VAL A 111 3.97 -5.01 -32.63
C VAL A 111 5.23 -5.83 -32.89
N ALA A 112 5.84 -6.41 -31.85
CA ALA A 112 7.02 -7.28 -32.03
C ALA A 112 6.74 -8.47 -32.97
N LYS A 113 5.54 -9.07 -32.90
CA LYS A 113 5.16 -10.17 -33.80
C LYS A 113 4.97 -9.73 -35.25
N GLN A 114 4.42 -8.54 -35.50
CA GLN A 114 4.27 -8.01 -36.86
C GLN A 114 5.62 -7.66 -37.50
N VAL A 115 6.53 -7.04 -36.74
CA VAL A 115 7.87 -6.71 -37.26
C VAL A 115 8.66 -7.96 -37.60
N ILE A 116 8.60 -9.00 -36.75
CA ILE A 116 9.26 -10.29 -37.03
C ILE A 116 8.60 -10.99 -38.23
N SER A 117 7.28 -10.90 -38.43
CA SER A 117 6.65 -11.51 -39.62
C SER A 117 7.01 -10.79 -40.91
N ASP A 118 7.17 -9.46 -40.87
CA ASP A 118 7.52 -8.67 -42.05
C ASP A 118 9.01 -8.79 -42.42
N GLU A 119 9.91 -8.98 -41.45
CA GLU A 119 11.34 -9.25 -41.71
C GLU A 119 11.61 -10.66 -42.22
N VAL A 120 10.79 -11.66 -41.87
CA VAL A 120 10.94 -13.05 -42.33
C VAL A 120 10.34 -13.28 -43.74
N VAL A 121 9.59 -12.31 -44.27
CA VAL A 121 8.96 -12.36 -45.60
C VAL A 121 9.71 -11.52 -46.65
N MET A 122 10.94 -11.05 -46.35
CA MET A 122 11.85 -10.43 -47.34
C MET A 122 13.04 -11.31 -47.70
#